data_AF-A0AAW8RSU7-F1
#
_entry.id   AF-A0AAW8RSU7-F1
#
_cell.length_a   1.000
_cell.length_b   1.000
_cell.length_c   1.000
_cell.angle_alpha   90.00
_cell.angle_beta   90.00
_cell.angle_gamma   90.00
#
_symmetry.space_group_name_H-M   'P 1'
#
loop_
_entity.id
_entity.type
_entity.pdbx_description
1 polymer ?
#
loop_
_entity_poly.entity_id
_entity_poly.type
_entity_poly.pdbx_seq_one_letter_code
_entity_poly.pdbx_strand_id
1 'polypeptide(L)'
;DDIIYFYLRYSGCDKNQKTVWSYIQTISKNNFSGRKSMHSNRLFRQVYPEDVRMIRRNRLLNYLLTVNPKTKKEHQIEEYLPAIKEKYPIVSETETIFREFHTIIMGDSPDDLDIFIHAYQDSPIDSFCQSIKRDIAPIKNAISHSISSGFVEGNNNKFKLIKRIV
;
A
#
# COMPACT_ATOMS: atom_id res chain seq x y z
N ASP A 1 -5.56 3.56 34.87
CA ASP A 1 -6.26 2.43 34.21
C ASP A 1 -5.28 1.45 33.58
N ASP A 2 -4.17 1.93 33.01
CA ASP A 2 -3.10 1.09 32.46
C ASP A 2 -2.48 0.13 33.48
N ILE A 3 -2.10 0.61 34.67
CA ILE A 3 -1.50 -0.25 35.73
C ILE A 3 -2.41 -1.43 36.05
N ILE A 4 -3.72 -1.19 36.13
CA ILE A 4 -4.73 -2.23 36.39
C ILE A 4 -4.79 -3.20 35.20
N TYR A 5 -4.80 -2.68 33.96
CA TYR A 5 -4.77 -3.52 32.76
C TYR A 5 -3.55 -4.45 32.73
N PHE A 6 -2.35 -3.95 33.03
CA PHE A 6 -1.12 -4.78 33.04
C PHE A 6 -1.05 -5.74 34.21
N TYR A 7 -1.52 -5.32 35.39
CA TYR A 7 -1.67 -6.24 36.51
C TYR A 7 -2.59 -7.41 36.11
N LEU A 8 -3.75 -7.14 35.51
CA LEU A 8 -4.65 -8.19 35.03
C LEU A 8 -3.99 -9.11 33.98
N ARG A 9 -3.18 -8.56 33.07
CA ARG A 9 -2.42 -9.37 32.10
C ARG A 9 -1.36 -10.24 32.77
N TYR A 10 -0.61 -9.67 33.70
CA TYR A 10 0.41 -10.39 34.48
C TYR A 10 -0.22 -11.49 35.34
N SER A 11 -1.40 -11.25 35.91
CA SER A 11 -2.19 -12.23 36.66
C SER A 11 -2.83 -13.32 35.78
N GLY A 12 -2.58 -13.34 34.47
CA GLY A 12 -3.06 -14.38 33.57
C GLY A 12 -4.43 -14.13 32.93
N CYS A 13 -4.95 -12.89 32.94
CA CYS A 13 -6.20 -12.59 32.24
C CYS A 13 -6.03 -12.70 30.73
N ASP A 14 -6.73 -13.66 30.12
CA ASP A 14 -6.71 -14.01 28.70
C ASP A 14 -7.76 -13.26 27.85
N LYS A 15 -8.68 -12.52 28.49
CA LYS A 15 -9.77 -11.82 27.80
C LYS A 15 -9.26 -10.83 26.76
N ASN A 16 -10.08 -10.58 25.72
CA ASN A 16 -9.79 -9.59 24.69
C ASN A 16 -9.49 -8.21 25.32
N GLN A 17 -8.47 -7.52 24.80
CA GLN A 17 -8.09 -6.17 25.23
C GLN A 17 -9.29 -5.22 25.34
N LYS A 18 -10.17 -5.16 24.33
CA LYS A 18 -11.35 -4.29 24.35
C LYS A 18 -12.28 -4.58 25.53
N THR A 19 -12.48 -5.87 25.83
CA THR A 19 -13.32 -6.33 26.94
C THR A 19 -12.73 -5.93 28.29
N VAL A 20 -11.43 -6.15 28.49
CA VAL A 20 -10.74 -5.77 29.73
C VAL A 20 -10.82 -4.25 29.94
N TRP A 21 -10.57 -3.46 28.90
CA TRP A 21 -10.71 -2.01 28.98
C TRP A 21 -12.14 -1.55 29.30
N SER A 22 -13.15 -2.20 28.71
CA SER A 22 -14.56 -1.93 29.03
C SER A 22 -14.86 -2.20 30.51
N TYR A 23 -14.39 -3.31 31.07
CA TYR A 23 -14.57 -3.62 32.49
C TYR A 23 -13.89 -2.60 33.39
N ILE A 24 -12.62 -2.26 33.12
CA ILE A 24 -11.89 -1.26 33.91
C ILE A 24 -12.63 0.09 33.89
N GLN A 25 -13.13 0.50 32.72
CA GLN A 25 -13.90 1.75 32.58
C GLN A 25 -15.22 1.70 33.36
N THR A 26 -15.99 0.63 33.24
CA THR A 26 -17.27 0.47 33.93
C THR A 26 -17.08 0.43 35.45
N ILE A 27 -16.11 -0.35 35.95
CA ILE A 27 -15.78 -0.41 37.37
C ILE A 27 -15.31 0.96 37.87
N SER A 28 -14.45 1.66 37.11
CA SER A 28 -13.98 2.99 37.50
C SER A 28 -15.12 4.01 37.55
N LYS A 29 -16.07 3.99 36.60
CA LYS A 29 -17.22 4.90 36.59
C LYS A 29 -18.16 4.64 37.77
N ASN A 30 -18.43 3.37 38.07
CA ASN A 30 -19.35 2.99 39.14
C ASN A 30 -18.79 3.33 40.53
N ASN A 31 -17.49 3.14 40.74
CA ASN A 31 -16.87 3.34 42.06
C ASN A 31 -16.27 4.74 42.24
N PHE A 32 -15.91 5.42 41.15
CA PHE A 32 -15.18 6.70 41.18
C PHE A 32 -15.71 7.67 40.11
N SER A 33 -16.97 8.09 40.24
CA SER A 33 -17.69 8.90 39.25
C SER A 33 -17.02 10.24 38.90
N GLY A 34 -16.25 10.83 39.82
CA GLY A 34 -15.49 12.07 39.61
C GLY A 34 -14.10 11.90 38.98
N ARG A 35 -13.66 10.66 38.73
CA ARG A 35 -12.32 10.38 38.19
C ARG A 35 -12.29 10.69 36.70
N LYS A 36 -11.38 11.59 36.28
CA LYS A 36 -11.12 11.83 34.86
C LYS A 36 -10.65 10.54 34.19
N SER A 37 -11.35 10.13 33.14
CA SER A 37 -10.95 8.98 32.30
C SER A 37 -9.57 9.24 31.73
N MET A 38 -8.58 8.40 32.05
CA MET A 38 -7.31 8.43 31.34
C MET A 38 -7.52 7.75 30.00
N HIS A 39 -7.36 8.50 28.90
CA HIS A 39 -7.27 7.92 27.56
C HIS A 39 -5.94 7.16 27.43
N SER A 40 -5.95 5.90 27.89
CA SER A 40 -4.82 4.97 27.97
C SER A 40 -4.08 4.68 26.66
N ASN A 41 -4.68 4.99 25.51
CA ASN A 41 -4.05 4.77 24.22
C ASN A 41 -2.85 5.69 23.94
N ARG A 42 -2.48 6.62 24.84
CA ARG A 42 -1.41 7.60 24.59
C ARG A 42 -0.01 7.22 25.12
N LEU A 43 0.12 6.17 25.94
CA LEU A 43 1.43 5.81 26.52
C LEU A 43 2.16 4.66 25.81
N PHE A 44 1.50 3.96 24.88
CA PHE A 44 2.09 2.83 24.17
C PHE A 44 2.43 3.22 22.73
N ARG A 45 3.71 3.41 22.46
CA ARG A 45 4.24 3.16 21.12
C ARG A 45 4.53 1.67 21.06
N GLN A 46 3.78 0.91 20.28
CA GLN A 46 4.20 -0.45 19.93
C GLN A 46 5.47 -0.30 19.08
N VAL A 47 6.60 -0.70 19.64
CA VAL A 47 7.90 -0.71 18.95
C VAL A 47 8.31 -2.17 18.81
N TYR A 48 8.83 -2.51 17.63
CA TYR A 48 9.42 -3.81 17.41
C TYR A 48 10.74 -3.90 18.19
N PRO A 49 11.16 -5.09 18.63
CA PRO A 49 12.49 -5.29 19.19
C PRO A 49 13.60 -4.73 18.29
N GLU A 50 14.72 -4.29 18.88
CA GLU A 50 15.80 -3.61 18.13
C GLU A 50 16.47 -4.51 17.08
N ASP A 51 16.44 -5.83 17.29
CA ASP A 51 16.94 -6.86 16.39
C ASP A 51 15.96 -7.17 15.23
N VAL A 52 14.73 -6.66 15.29
CA VAL A 52 13.72 -6.87 14.25
C VAL A 52 13.72 -5.70 13.28
N ARG A 53 14.23 -5.93 12.07
CA ARG A 53 14.09 -4.97 10.97
C ARG A 53 12.73 -5.09 10.30
N MET A 54 11.97 -4.00 10.33
CA MET A 54 10.68 -3.93 9.66
C MET A 54 10.80 -3.27 8.28
N ILE A 55 10.43 -4.02 7.25
CA ILE A 55 10.21 -3.49 5.90
C ILE A 55 8.71 -3.36 5.70
N ARG A 56 8.23 -2.13 5.52
CA ARG A 56 6.81 -1.90 5.26
C ARG A 56 6.48 -2.27 3.82
N ARG A 57 5.33 -2.92 3.61
CA ARG A 57 4.84 -3.29 2.27
C ARG A 57 4.86 -2.13 1.27
N ASN A 58 4.38 -0.96 1.67
CA ASN A 58 4.35 0.21 0.79
C ASN A 58 5.76 0.69 0.38
N ARG A 59 6.75 0.56 1.27
CA ARG A 59 8.14 0.90 0.98
C ARG A 59 8.74 -0.08 -0.02
N LEU A 60 8.48 -1.38 0.16
CA LEU A 60 8.86 -2.41 -0.79
C LEU A 60 8.22 -2.17 -2.17
N LEU A 61 6.91 -1.94 -2.22
CA LEU A 61 6.20 -1.66 -3.48
C LEU A 61 6.75 -0.41 -4.17
N ASN A 62 7.00 0.68 -3.43
CA ASN A 62 7.61 1.88 -3.99
C ASN A 62 9.00 1.59 -4.55
N TYR A 63 9.81 0.76 -3.90
CA TYR A 63 11.12 0.38 -4.38
C TYR A 63 11.04 -0.38 -5.72
N LEU A 64 10.13 -1.35 -5.83
CA LEU A 64 9.98 -2.21 -7.01
C LEU A 64 9.37 -1.45 -8.19
N LEU A 65 8.32 -0.68 -7.91
CA LEU A 65 7.44 -0.05 -8.91
C LEU A 65 7.87 1.39 -9.26
N THR A 66 9.05 1.84 -8.82
CA THR A 66 9.60 3.14 -9.22
C THR A 66 10.71 2.95 -10.26
N VAL A 67 10.58 3.64 -11.38
CA VAL A 67 11.59 3.66 -12.46
C VAL A 67 12.43 4.94 -12.45
N ASN A 68 12.02 5.97 -11.71
CA ASN A 68 12.68 7.27 -11.71
C ASN A 68 14.13 7.17 -11.19
N PRO A 69 15.13 7.51 -12.03
CA PRO A 69 16.55 7.41 -11.66
C PRO A 69 16.97 8.41 -10.58
N LYS A 70 16.18 9.47 -10.36
CA LYS A 70 16.43 10.49 -9.33
C LYS A 70 15.91 10.05 -7.95
N THR A 71 15.10 8.99 -7.88
CA THR A 71 14.58 8.50 -6.60
C THR A 71 15.65 7.67 -5.91
N LYS A 72 16.14 8.15 -4.76
CA LYS A 72 17.12 7.42 -3.96
C LYS A 72 16.52 6.09 -3.49
N LYS A 73 17.10 4.98 -3.96
CA LYS A 73 16.74 3.64 -3.50
C LYS A 73 17.12 3.47 -2.03
N GLU A 74 16.23 2.86 -1.25
CA GLU A 74 16.45 2.63 0.18
C GLU A 74 17.40 1.43 0.37
N HIS A 75 18.62 1.70 0.85
CA HIS A 75 19.67 0.69 1.06
C HIS A 75 19.21 -0.52 1.89
N GLN A 76 18.34 -0.30 2.88
CA GLN A 76 17.81 -1.38 3.70
C GLN A 76 16.97 -2.36 2.87
N ILE A 77 16.16 -1.88 1.91
CA ILE A 77 15.33 -2.78 1.09
C ILE A 77 16.22 -3.60 0.15
N GLU A 78 17.22 -2.96 -0.44
CA GLU A 78 18.18 -3.60 -1.34
C GLU A 78 18.95 -4.74 -0.66
N GLU A 79 19.38 -4.54 0.58
CA GLU A 79 20.05 -5.55 1.40
C GLU A 79 19.21 -6.83 1.58
N TYR A 80 17.91 -6.69 1.87
CA TYR A 80 17.02 -7.83 2.14
C TYR A 80 16.23 -8.33 0.92
N LEU A 81 16.33 -7.65 -0.23
CA LEU A 81 15.55 -7.98 -1.42
C LEU A 81 15.74 -9.44 -1.88
N PRO A 82 16.96 -10.02 -1.91
CA PRO A 82 17.16 -11.42 -2.29
C PRO A 82 16.37 -12.38 -1.40
N ALA A 83 16.47 -12.22 -0.07
CA ALA A 83 15.76 -13.04 0.90
C ALA A 83 14.23 -12.88 0.80
N ILE A 84 13.76 -11.67 0.50
CA ILE A 84 12.33 -11.40 0.26
C ILE A 84 11.85 -12.13 -1.00
N LYS A 85 12.60 -12.07 -2.10
CA LYS A 85 12.24 -12.74 -3.36
C LYS A 85 12.27 -14.26 -3.24
N GLU A 86 13.23 -14.80 -2.50
CA GLU A 86 13.32 -16.24 -2.21
C GLU A 86 12.09 -16.70 -1.42
N LYS A 87 11.73 -15.97 -0.36
CA LYS A 87 10.59 -16.33 0.49
C LYS A 87 9.22 -16.03 -0.15
N TYR A 88 9.15 -15.00 -0.99
CA TYR A 88 7.92 -14.53 -1.63
C TYR A 88 8.16 -14.34 -3.15
N PRO A 89 8.12 -15.42 -3.95
CA PRO A 89 8.37 -15.36 -5.40
C PRO A 89 7.49 -14.37 -6.16
N ILE A 90 6.27 -14.13 -5.67
CA ILE A 90 5.33 -13.12 -6.21
C ILE A 90 5.93 -11.71 -6.27
N VAL A 91 6.92 -11.40 -5.42
CA VAL A 91 7.62 -10.11 -5.44
C VAL A 91 8.44 -9.97 -6.72
N SER A 92 9.11 -11.04 -7.16
CA SER A 92 9.86 -11.05 -8.41
C SER A 92 8.93 -10.99 -9.61
N GLU A 93 7.85 -11.76 -9.59
CA GLU A 93 6.82 -11.75 -10.65
C GLU A 93 6.21 -10.35 -10.81
N THR A 94 5.83 -9.71 -9.70
CA THR A 94 5.27 -8.35 -9.71
C THR A 94 6.25 -7.33 -10.30
N GLU A 95 7.54 -7.43 -9.96
CA GLU A 95 8.57 -6.56 -10.52
C GLU A 95 8.72 -6.77 -12.03
N THR A 96 8.77 -8.02 -12.49
CA THR A 96 8.87 -8.36 -13.92
C THR A 96 7.68 -7.81 -14.70
N ILE A 97 6.45 -8.11 -14.28
CA ILE A 97 5.22 -7.64 -14.91
C ILE A 97 5.22 -6.10 -15.03
N PHE A 98 5.58 -5.41 -13.95
CA PHE A 98 5.63 -3.96 -13.94
C PHE A 98 6.69 -3.41 -14.91
N ARG A 99 7.89 -4.01 -14.94
CA ARG A 99 9.00 -3.57 -15.81
C ARG A 99 8.69 -3.80 -17.28
N GLU A 100 8.07 -4.93 -17.61
CA GLU A 100 7.61 -5.22 -18.97
C GLU A 100 6.56 -4.21 -19.41
N PHE A 101 5.51 -4.01 -18.61
CA PHE A 101 4.47 -3.04 -18.93
C PHE A 101 5.02 -1.61 -19.08
N HIS A 102 5.89 -1.18 -18.16
CA HIS A 102 6.53 0.13 -18.25
C HIS A 102 7.37 0.28 -19.52
N THR A 103 8.13 -0.76 -19.89
CA THR A 103 8.94 -0.74 -21.12
C THR A 103 8.06 -0.60 -22.36
N ILE A 104 6.92 -1.28 -22.40
CA ILE A 104 5.95 -1.19 -23.51
C ILE A 104 5.38 0.23 -23.60
N ILE A 105 4.91 0.79 -22.47
CA ILE A 105 4.31 2.12 -22.44
C ILE A 105 5.29 3.23 -22.81
N MET A 106 6.58 3.07 -22.49
CA MET A 106 7.63 4.05 -22.78
C MET A 106 8.40 3.75 -24.07
N GLY A 107 8.07 2.66 -24.77
CA GLY A 107 8.64 2.30 -26.05
C GLY A 107 7.85 2.89 -27.21
N ASP A 108 8.14 2.39 -28.41
CA ASP A 108 7.53 2.89 -29.65
C ASP A 108 6.67 1.81 -30.36
N SER A 109 6.60 0.60 -29.80
CA SER A 109 5.88 -0.55 -30.39
C SER A 109 4.54 -0.78 -29.70
N PRO A 110 3.42 -0.31 -30.28
CA PRO A 110 2.09 -0.52 -29.71
C PRO A 110 1.63 -1.98 -29.76
N ASP A 111 2.24 -2.81 -30.61
CA ASP A 111 1.87 -4.23 -30.77
C ASP A 111 2.44 -5.11 -29.64
N ASP A 112 3.49 -4.65 -28.95
CA ASP A 112 4.03 -5.33 -27.76
C ASP A 112 2.99 -5.40 -26.63
N LEU A 113 2.02 -4.48 -26.64
CA LEU A 113 0.90 -4.49 -25.71
C LEU A 113 0.01 -5.72 -25.87
N ASP A 114 -0.20 -6.19 -27.10
CA ASP A 114 -1.00 -7.39 -27.36
C ASP A 114 -0.28 -8.65 -26.87
N ILE A 115 1.05 -8.69 -27.01
CA ILE A 115 1.91 -9.76 -26.49
C ILE A 115 1.80 -9.80 -24.95
N PHE A 116 1.91 -8.64 -24.30
CA PHE A 116 1.76 -8.53 -22.84
C PHE A 116 0.38 -9.02 -22.37
N ILE A 117 -0.69 -8.59 -23.05
CA ILE A 117 -2.05 -9.04 -22.73
C ILE A 117 -2.17 -10.56 -22.87
N HIS A 118 -1.64 -11.13 -23.95
CA HIS A 118 -1.69 -12.58 -24.16
C HIS A 118 -0.91 -13.35 -23.08
N ALA A 119 0.22 -12.82 -22.63
CA ALA A 119 1.04 -13.44 -21.60
C ALA A 119 0.36 -13.47 -20.22
N TYR A 120 -0.45 -12.44 -19.90
CA TYR A 120 -0.96 -12.23 -18.53
C TYR A 120 -2.48 -12.31 -18.38
N GLN A 121 -3.25 -12.55 -19.44
CA GLN A 121 -4.72 -12.64 -19.37
C GLN A 121 -5.25 -13.80 -18.52
N ASP A 122 -4.46 -14.84 -18.26
CA ASP A 122 -4.83 -15.96 -17.38
C ASP A 122 -4.13 -15.90 -16.02
N SER A 123 -3.48 -14.77 -15.70
CA SER A 123 -2.73 -14.55 -14.46
C SER A 123 -3.57 -13.79 -13.42
N PRO A 124 -3.06 -13.59 -12.18
CA PRO A 124 -3.72 -12.77 -11.16
C PRO A 124 -4.02 -11.31 -11.57
N ILE A 125 -3.42 -10.83 -12.67
CA ILE A 125 -3.66 -9.49 -13.22
C ILE A 125 -4.64 -9.46 -14.40
N ASP A 126 -5.41 -10.52 -14.67
CA ASP A 126 -6.40 -10.52 -15.76
C ASP A 126 -7.32 -9.29 -15.73
N SER A 127 -7.82 -8.91 -14.56
CA SER A 127 -8.65 -7.70 -14.40
C SER A 127 -7.99 -6.41 -14.93
N PHE A 128 -6.66 -6.33 -14.85
CA PHE A 128 -5.88 -5.25 -15.43
C PHE A 128 -5.77 -5.40 -16.95
N CYS A 129 -5.48 -6.61 -17.45
CA CYS A 129 -5.49 -6.92 -18.89
C CYS A 129 -6.84 -6.60 -19.55
N GLN A 130 -7.97 -6.93 -18.91
CA GLN A 130 -9.31 -6.58 -19.40
C GLN A 130 -9.55 -5.07 -19.43
N SER A 131 -9.03 -4.35 -18.43
CA SER A 131 -9.10 -2.88 -18.42
C SER A 131 -8.29 -2.27 -19.57
N ILE A 132 -7.09 -2.80 -19.86
CA ILE A 132 -6.29 -2.41 -21.02
C ILE A 132 -7.04 -2.71 -22.32
N LYS A 133 -7.63 -3.90 -22.48
CA LYS A 133 -8.40 -4.28 -23.67
C LYS A 133 -9.54 -3.31 -23.96
N ARG A 134 -10.24 -2.84 -22.92
CA ARG A 134 -11.32 -1.84 -23.06
C ARG A 134 -10.81 -0.49 -23.57
N ASP A 135 -9.60 -0.12 -23.16
CA ASP A 135 -8.96 1.16 -23.47
C ASP A 135 -7.81 1.00 -24.49
N ILE A 136 -7.87 -0.03 -25.35
CA ILE A 136 -6.74 -0.43 -26.20
C ILE A 136 -6.32 0.68 -27.18
N ALA A 137 -7.29 1.34 -27.82
CA ALA A 137 -7.03 2.40 -28.78
C ALA A 137 -6.31 3.62 -28.15
N PRO A 138 -6.81 4.22 -27.04
CA PRO A 138 -6.10 5.32 -26.41
C PRO A 138 -4.73 4.92 -25.85
N ILE A 139 -4.56 3.69 -25.35
CA ILE A 139 -3.25 3.22 -24.85
C ILE A 139 -2.26 3.05 -26.01
N LYS A 140 -2.64 2.38 -27.11
CA LYS A 140 -1.78 2.28 -28.30
C LYS A 140 -1.41 3.66 -28.87
N ASN A 141 -2.36 4.60 -28.90
CA ASN A 141 -2.09 5.98 -29.29
C ASN A 141 -1.08 6.68 -28.38
N ALA A 142 -1.12 6.40 -27.07
CA ALA A 142 -0.16 6.98 -26.12
C ALA A 142 1.27 6.44 -26.31
N ILE A 143 1.42 5.22 -26.85
CA ILE A 143 2.71 4.63 -27.24
C ILE A 143 3.17 5.22 -28.57
N SER A 144 2.28 5.30 -29.57
CA SER A 144 2.63 5.72 -30.93
C SER A 144 2.84 7.23 -31.11
N HIS A 145 2.36 8.06 -30.18
CA HIS A 145 2.40 9.51 -30.33
C HIS A 145 3.06 10.19 -29.12
N SER A 146 3.94 11.14 -29.40
CA SER A 146 4.56 12.01 -28.39
C SER A 146 3.63 13.11 -27.86
N ILE A 147 2.47 13.30 -28.49
CA ILE A 147 1.51 14.36 -28.16
C ILE A 147 0.52 13.83 -27.14
N SER A 148 0.42 14.49 -25.99
CA SER A 148 -0.53 14.15 -24.94
C SER A 148 -1.52 15.29 -24.71
N SER A 149 -2.82 14.98 -24.70
CA SER A 149 -3.87 15.89 -24.22
C SER A 149 -3.93 15.99 -22.69
N GLY A 150 -3.08 15.25 -21.97
CA GLY A 150 -3.16 15.09 -20.51
C GLY A 150 -3.11 16.40 -19.73
N PHE A 151 -2.35 17.39 -20.20
CA PHE A 151 -2.32 18.72 -19.58
C PHE A 151 -3.69 19.43 -19.66
N VAL A 152 -4.31 19.40 -20.84
CA VAL A 152 -5.63 20.01 -21.07
C VAL A 152 -6.70 19.24 -20.32
N GLU A 153 -6.62 17.91 -20.34
CA GLU A 153 -7.57 17.04 -19.66
C GLU A 153 -7.51 17.18 -18.13
N GLY A 154 -6.31 17.30 -17.56
CA GLY A 154 -6.12 17.57 -16.13
C GLY A 154 -6.77 18.89 -15.70
N ASN A 155 -6.59 19.95 -16.49
CA ASN A 155 -7.22 21.24 -16.23
C ASN A 155 -8.76 21.16 -16.33
N ASN A 156 -9.26 20.49 -17.36
CA ASN A 156 -10.69 20.26 -17.53
C ASN A 156 -11.30 19.48 -16.35
N ASN A 157 -10.59 18.46 -15.85
CA ASN A 157 -11.07 17.64 -14.74
C ASN A 157 -11.11 18.43 -13.43
N LYS A 158 -10.07 19.24 -13.17
CA LYS A 158 -10.04 20.19 -12.04
C LYS A 158 -11.21 21.17 -12.10
N PHE A 159 -11.48 21.74 -13.27
CA PHE A 159 -12.58 22.69 -13.44
C PHE A 159 -13.95 22.04 -13.24
N LYS A 160 -14.14 20.81 -13.78
CA LYS A 160 -15.36 20.01 -13.55
C LYS A 160 -15.59 19.72 -12.06
N LEU A 161 -14.53 19.41 -11.31
CA LEU A 161 -14.61 19.17 -9.87
C LEU A 161 -15.08 20.43 -9.13
N ILE A 162 -14.46 21.59 -9.41
CA ILE A 162 -14.82 22.86 -8.76
C ILE A 162 -16.32 23.17 -8.98
N LYS A 163 -16.81 22.99 -10.21
CA LYS A 163 -18.23 23.18 -10.56
C LYS A 163 -19.22 22.22 -9.89
N ARG A 164 -18.76 21.09 -9.34
CA ARG A 164 -19.63 20.14 -8.61
C ARG A 164 -19.69 20.46 -7.11
N ILE A 165 -18.70 21.17 -6.58
CA ILE A 165 -18.55 21.45 -5.15
C ILE A 165 -19.09 22.86 -4.82
N VAL A 166 -19.00 23.79 -5.76
CA VAL A 166 -19.62 25.13 -5.71
C VAL A 166 -21.02 25.05 -6.28
#